data_AF-A9GYE4-F1
#
_entry.id   AF-A9GYE4-F1
#
_cell.length_a   1.000
_cell.length_b   1.000
_cell.length_c   1.000
_cell.angle_alpha   90.00
_cell.angle_beta   90.00
_cell.angle_gamma   90.00
#
_symmetry.space_group_name_H-M   'P 1'
#
loop_
_entity.id
_entity.type
_entity.pdbx_description
1 polymer ?
#
loop_
_entity_poly.entity_id
_entity_poly.type
_entity_poly.pdbx_seq_one_letter_code
_entity_poly.pdbx_strand_id
1 'polypeptide(L)'
;MSAEHGELSFGRGVAAGAGAPDDDDPLAPIALDGIGYGVGGLDAIVVFHLGDARVHAVFVREGAALSPSDVAAGLRDAYLGSQLAAQRLVPEREGSIRPARGRGARSSSKPPRSQGRAEELPDPVVTLELSGRTVLLRRVRACVVASLFDGTMPLGMARLVAQRLAATLAPELPLEEPPEEMLSDPSGLFEEPLSADTVDDLVRGVARSVPPRGSSSIPSRRTGGTPPPVDPPSAEVARIQRLLALLEARAPEPHVARLRLALRAGLTPLALEHPDGLGAEAMVLVETAVADILGLERAALRRLL
;
A
#
# COMPACT_ATOMS: atom_id res chain seq x y z
N MET A 1 32.61 49.83 -21.53
CA MET A 1 31.82 49.32 -20.38
C MET A 1 31.84 47.81 -20.50
N SER A 2 32.88 47.21 -19.92
CA SER A 2 33.14 45.77 -20.00
C SER A 2 32.45 45.10 -18.81
N ALA A 3 31.53 44.19 -19.09
CA ALA A 3 30.83 43.42 -18.08
C ALA A 3 31.71 42.26 -17.63
N GLU A 4 32.16 42.32 -16.38
CA GLU A 4 32.84 41.24 -15.67
C GLU A 4 31.94 39.99 -15.66
N HIS A 5 32.40 38.92 -16.31
CA HIS A 5 31.86 37.58 -16.13
C HIS A 5 32.58 36.95 -14.95
N GLY A 6 31.94 36.96 -13.78
CA GLY A 6 32.36 36.17 -12.63
C GLY A 6 32.09 34.70 -12.90
N GLU A 7 33.14 33.95 -13.20
CA GLU A 7 33.12 32.48 -13.17
C GLU A 7 32.84 32.02 -11.74
N LEU A 8 31.68 31.41 -11.51
CA LEU A 8 31.41 30.66 -10.30
C LEU A 8 32.20 29.36 -10.35
N SER A 9 33.38 29.38 -9.75
CA SER A 9 34.21 28.22 -9.48
C SER A 9 33.46 27.27 -8.54
N PHE A 10 32.74 26.29 -9.10
CA PHE A 10 32.22 25.17 -8.35
C PHE A 10 33.41 24.35 -7.83
N GLY A 11 33.67 24.49 -6.53
CA GLY A 11 34.66 23.69 -5.82
C GLY A 11 34.31 22.21 -5.97
N ARG A 12 35.06 21.53 -6.84
CA ARG A 12 35.18 20.07 -6.90
C ARG A 12 35.92 19.59 -5.64
N GLY A 13 35.20 19.61 -4.52
CA GLY A 13 35.64 19.07 -3.25
C GLY A 13 35.36 17.57 -3.18
N VAL A 14 36.34 16.83 -2.65
CA VAL A 14 36.39 15.37 -2.51
C VAL A 14 36.81 14.64 -3.79
N ALA A 15 38.07 14.88 -4.16
CA ALA A 15 38.85 13.86 -4.85
C ALA A 15 38.99 12.64 -3.93
N ALA A 16 38.56 11.50 -4.46
CA ALA A 16 38.87 10.19 -3.96
C ALA A 16 40.36 10.07 -3.66
N GLY A 17 40.70 9.83 -2.40
CA GLY A 17 41.95 9.18 -2.05
C GLY A 17 41.86 7.74 -2.53
N ALA A 18 42.28 7.49 -3.77
CA ALA A 18 42.46 6.15 -4.31
C ALA A 18 43.67 5.48 -3.65
N GLY A 19 43.54 5.15 -2.38
CA GLY A 19 44.17 3.93 -1.88
C GLY A 19 43.48 2.77 -2.60
N ALA A 20 44.24 1.78 -3.07
CA ALA A 20 43.65 0.54 -3.54
C ALA A 20 42.70 0.07 -2.44
N PRO A 21 41.38 -0.03 -2.68
CA PRO A 21 40.48 -0.58 -1.68
C PRO A 21 41.01 -1.98 -1.36
N ASP A 22 41.20 -2.28 -0.08
CA ASP A 22 41.28 -3.67 0.34
C ASP A 22 39.97 -4.31 -0.14
N ASP A 23 40.04 -5.08 -1.23
CA ASP A 23 38.89 -5.73 -1.90
C ASP A 23 38.13 -6.69 -0.96
N ASP A 24 38.67 -6.93 0.25
CA ASP A 24 38.11 -7.80 1.27
C ASP A 24 37.34 -7.06 2.38
N ASP A 25 37.10 -5.75 2.32
CA ASP A 25 36.18 -5.10 3.27
C ASP A 25 34.72 -5.43 2.91
N PRO A 26 34.02 -6.30 3.68
CA PRO A 26 32.63 -6.66 3.41
C PRO A 26 31.67 -5.46 3.58
N LEU A 27 32.16 -4.32 4.05
CA LEU A 27 31.42 -3.08 4.21
C LEU A 27 31.68 -2.08 3.07
N ALA A 28 32.49 -2.44 2.07
CA ALA A 28 32.71 -1.58 0.91
C ALA A 28 31.37 -1.28 0.20
N PRO A 29 31.08 -0.01 -0.15
CA PRO A 29 29.83 0.34 -0.82
C PRO A 29 29.71 -0.35 -2.18
N ILE A 30 28.58 -0.98 -2.45
CA ILE A 30 28.32 -1.61 -3.75
C ILE A 30 28.23 -0.52 -4.82
N ALA A 31 29.04 -0.62 -5.87
CA ALA A 31 29.01 0.31 -7.00
C ALA A 31 27.71 0.11 -7.82
N LEU A 32 26.81 1.10 -7.77
CA LEU A 32 25.50 1.03 -8.43
C LEU A 32 25.44 1.76 -9.78
N ASP A 33 26.52 2.44 -10.20
CA ASP A 33 26.54 3.29 -11.40
C ASP A 33 26.13 2.51 -12.66
N GLY A 34 26.70 1.32 -12.87
CA GLY A 34 26.39 0.48 -14.04
C GLY A 34 24.92 0.06 -14.12
N ILE A 35 24.23 0.02 -12.97
CA ILE A 35 22.81 -0.34 -12.88
C ILE A 35 21.93 0.91 -13.05
N GLY A 36 22.32 2.04 -12.45
CA GLY A 36 21.51 3.26 -12.39
C GLY A 36 21.46 4.04 -13.71
N TYR A 37 22.59 4.21 -14.41
CA TYR A 37 22.68 5.09 -15.58
C TYR A 37 21.84 4.63 -16.79
N GLY A 38 21.48 3.34 -16.88
CA GLY A 38 20.68 2.80 -17.98
C GLY A 38 19.16 2.99 -17.81
N VAL A 39 18.70 3.49 -16.66
CA VAL A 39 17.28 3.51 -16.30
C VAL A 39 16.71 4.92 -16.46
N GLY A 40 15.89 5.10 -17.51
CA GLY A 40 15.12 6.33 -17.72
C GLY A 40 14.21 6.62 -16.53
N GLY A 41 14.21 7.88 -16.07
CA GLY A 41 13.39 8.36 -14.96
C GLY A 41 13.82 7.94 -13.54
N LEU A 42 14.92 7.19 -13.37
CA LEU A 42 15.45 6.83 -12.05
C LEU A 42 16.33 7.96 -11.46
N ASP A 43 15.84 8.60 -10.41
CA ASP A 43 16.54 9.67 -9.68
C ASP A 43 17.58 9.12 -8.70
N ALA A 44 17.26 8.04 -7.98
CA ALA A 44 18.17 7.45 -7.01
C ALA A 44 17.84 5.99 -6.66
N ILE A 45 18.87 5.24 -6.22
CA ILE A 45 18.75 3.97 -5.52
C ILE A 45 19.44 4.14 -4.17
N VAL A 46 18.75 3.83 -3.09
CA VAL A 46 19.32 3.84 -1.74
C VAL A 46 19.05 2.47 -1.11
N VAL A 47 20.10 1.75 -0.78
CA VAL A 47 20.01 0.50 -0.03
C VAL A 47 20.43 0.80 1.40
N PHE A 48 19.56 0.53 2.35
CA PHE A 48 19.85 0.78 3.76
C PHE A 48 19.39 -0.37 4.65
N HIS A 49 20.04 -0.51 5.80
CA HIS A 49 19.69 -1.49 6.81
C HIS A 49 18.44 -1.05 7.58
N LEU A 50 17.50 -1.97 7.78
CA LEU A 50 16.21 -1.66 8.41
C LEU A 50 16.34 -1.35 9.90
N GLY A 51 17.35 -1.87 10.57
CA GLY A 51 17.59 -1.72 12.00
C GLY A 51 18.11 -0.34 12.39
N ASP A 52 19.01 0.25 11.61
CA ASP A 52 19.74 1.48 11.97
C ASP A 52 19.79 2.56 10.87
N ALA A 53 19.16 2.33 9.71
CA ALA A 53 19.22 3.19 8.52
C ALA A 53 20.62 3.37 7.92
N ARG A 54 21.60 2.51 8.25
CA ARG A 54 22.93 2.55 7.64
C ARG A 54 22.84 2.28 6.15
N VAL A 55 23.41 3.17 5.34
CA VAL A 55 23.43 3.05 3.87
C VAL A 55 24.52 2.07 3.44
N HIS A 56 24.13 1.03 2.71
CA HIS A 56 25.03 -0.01 2.17
C HIS A 56 25.42 0.24 0.71
N ALA A 57 24.51 0.81 -0.06
CA ALA A 57 24.75 1.12 -1.46
C ALA A 57 23.92 2.33 -1.87
N VAL A 58 24.49 3.16 -2.73
CA VAL A 58 23.85 4.40 -3.16
C VAL A 58 24.16 4.69 -4.61
N PHE A 59 23.12 5.11 -5.34
CA PHE A 59 23.21 5.76 -6.62
C PHE A 59 22.32 7.00 -6.55
N VAL A 60 22.86 8.15 -6.90
CA VAL A 60 22.09 9.40 -7.01
C VAL A 60 22.42 10.01 -8.37
N ARG A 61 21.38 10.26 -9.16
CA ARG A 61 21.52 10.93 -10.46
C ARG A 61 22.12 12.31 -10.26
N GLU A 62 23.01 12.70 -11.15
CA GLU A 62 23.59 14.05 -11.15
C GLU A 62 22.50 15.12 -11.15
N GLY A 63 22.60 16.10 -10.25
CA GLY A 63 21.62 17.16 -10.07
C GLY A 63 20.44 16.84 -9.14
N ALA A 64 20.29 15.60 -8.66
CA ALA A 64 19.29 15.29 -7.64
C ALA A 64 19.76 15.79 -6.27
N ALA A 65 19.04 16.78 -5.72
CA ALA A 65 19.28 17.31 -4.38
C ALA A 65 18.76 16.35 -3.29
N LEU A 66 19.44 15.22 -3.12
CA LEU A 66 19.08 14.18 -2.16
C LEU A 66 20.28 13.89 -1.24
N SER A 67 20.02 13.92 0.06
CA SER A 67 20.96 13.46 1.09
C SER A 67 20.66 11.98 1.37
N PRO A 68 21.54 11.02 0.99
CA PRO A 68 21.23 9.59 1.11
C PRO A 68 20.94 9.15 2.55
N SER A 69 21.63 9.72 3.54
CA SER A 69 21.42 9.42 4.96
C SER A 69 20.06 9.89 5.46
N ASP A 70 19.65 11.10 5.09
CA ASP A 70 18.36 11.67 5.52
C ASP A 70 17.21 10.92 4.84
N VAL A 71 17.40 10.56 3.56
CA VAL A 71 16.47 9.73 2.80
C VAL A 71 16.35 8.34 3.44
N ALA A 72 17.45 7.68 3.78
CA ALA A 72 17.43 6.36 4.42
C ALA A 72 16.70 6.38 5.78
N ALA A 73 16.98 7.38 6.62
CA ALA A 73 16.31 7.53 7.92
C ALA A 73 14.79 7.71 7.76
N GLY A 74 14.37 8.66 6.90
CA GLY A 74 12.94 8.91 6.67
C GLY A 74 12.20 7.74 6.03
N LEU A 75 12.83 7.05 5.06
CA LEU A 75 12.22 5.90 4.39
C LEU A 75 12.18 4.65 5.27
N ARG A 76 13.15 4.46 6.18
CA ARG A 76 13.11 3.41 7.21
C ARG A 76 11.86 3.53 8.08
N ASP A 77 11.61 4.72 8.62
CA ASP A 77 10.49 4.94 9.51
C ASP A 77 9.14 4.75 8.79
N ALA A 78 9.04 5.20 7.53
CA ALA A 78 7.88 4.96 6.68
C ALA A 78 7.66 3.46 6.40
N TYR A 79 8.74 2.70 6.16
CA TYR A 79 8.66 1.25 5.94
C TYR A 79 8.20 0.51 7.20
N LEU A 80 8.79 0.81 8.37
CA LEU A 80 8.40 0.21 9.65
C LEU A 80 6.94 0.51 10.01
N GLY A 81 6.48 1.74 9.81
CA GLY A 81 5.07 2.09 10.00
C GLY A 81 4.14 1.30 9.08
N SER A 82 4.53 1.12 7.82
CA SER A 82 3.78 0.31 6.84
C SER A 82 3.78 -1.17 7.20
N GLN A 83 4.88 -1.70 7.74
CA GLN A 83 4.98 -3.08 8.21
C GLN A 83 4.05 -3.34 9.39
N LEU A 84 4.03 -2.45 10.39
CA LEU A 84 3.11 -2.54 11.52
C LEU A 84 1.65 -2.47 11.06
N ALA A 85 1.33 -1.58 10.11
CA ALA A 85 0.00 -1.50 9.54
C ALA A 85 -0.39 -2.79 8.79
N ALA A 86 0.53 -3.34 7.98
CA ALA A 86 0.30 -4.57 7.25
C ALA A 86 0.06 -5.77 8.18
N GLN A 87 0.83 -5.88 9.28
CA GLN A 87 0.65 -6.92 10.29
C GLN A 87 -0.75 -6.89 10.92
N ARG A 88 -1.32 -5.70 11.13
CA ARG A 88 -2.68 -5.53 11.66
C ARG A 88 -3.78 -5.85 10.64
N LEU A 89 -3.47 -5.74 9.35
CA LEU A 89 -4.42 -6.02 8.27
C LEU A 89 -4.48 -7.49 7.90
N VAL A 90 -3.46 -8.28 8.22
CA VAL A 90 -3.53 -9.74 8.06
C VAL A 90 -4.55 -10.24 9.08
N PRO A 91 -5.77 -10.65 8.66
CA PRO A 91 -6.77 -11.12 9.60
C PRO A 91 -6.15 -12.27 10.37
N GLU A 92 -6.22 -12.22 11.70
CA GLU A 92 -5.82 -13.34 12.54
C GLU A 92 -6.46 -14.58 11.95
N ARG A 93 -5.65 -15.43 11.33
CA ARG A 93 -6.13 -16.64 10.65
C ARG A 93 -6.99 -17.35 11.69
N GLU A 94 -8.30 -17.44 11.44
CA GLU A 94 -9.37 -17.98 12.32
C GLU A 94 -9.16 -19.45 12.75
N GLY A 95 -7.94 -19.99 12.62
CA GLY A 95 -7.50 -21.31 13.01
C GLY A 95 -6.91 -21.42 14.41
N SER A 96 -6.87 -20.35 15.21
CA SER A 96 -6.71 -20.52 16.67
C SER A 96 -8.03 -21.03 17.24
N ILE A 97 -8.28 -22.31 16.97
CA ILE A 97 -9.24 -23.15 17.66
C ILE A 97 -8.91 -22.95 19.14
N ARG A 98 -9.68 -22.10 19.82
CA ARG A 98 -9.67 -22.00 21.28
C ARG A 98 -9.63 -23.45 21.77
N PRO A 99 -8.58 -23.88 22.49
CA PRO A 99 -8.56 -25.21 23.02
C PRO A 99 -9.84 -25.33 23.83
N ALA A 100 -10.74 -26.21 23.39
CA ALA A 100 -11.96 -26.50 24.12
C ALA A 100 -11.53 -26.71 25.56
N ARG A 101 -12.14 -25.99 26.50
CA ARG A 101 -11.93 -26.15 27.95
C ARG A 101 -12.32 -27.59 28.33
N GLY A 102 -11.48 -28.54 27.98
CA GLY A 102 -11.53 -29.95 28.26
C GLY A 102 -10.85 -30.15 29.59
N ARG A 103 -11.67 -30.14 30.62
CA ARG A 103 -11.34 -30.35 32.02
C ARG A 103 -10.55 -31.66 32.19
N GLY A 104 -9.24 -31.54 32.44
CA GLY A 104 -8.44 -32.54 33.15
C GLY A 104 -7.76 -33.61 32.30
N ALA A 105 -6.47 -33.43 32.03
CA ALA A 105 -5.52 -34.53 31.89
C ALA A 105 -4.08 -34.06 32.17
N ARG A 106 -3.65 -34.33 33.40
CA ARG A 106 -2.29 -34.60 33.94
C ARG A 106 -1.06 -34.10 33.17
N SER A 107 -0.28 -33.32 33.90
CA SER A 107 1.10 -32.87 33.69
C SER A 107 1.97 -33.85 32.90
N SER A 108 2.27 -33.48 31.65
CA SER A 108 3.42 -33.96 30.89
C SER A 108 4.34 -32.76 30.68
N SER A 109 5.45 -32.73 31.41
CA SER A 109 6.43 -31.64 31.49
C SER A 109 7.37 -31.57 30.27
N LYS A 110 6.86 -31.85 29.07
CA LYS A 110 7.67 -31.74 27.85
C LYS A 110 7.47 -30.32 27.31
N PRO A 111 8.48 -29.43 27.36
CA PRO A 111 8.35 -28.11 26.79
C PRO A 111 8.02 -28.28 25.31
N PRO A 112 6.97 -27.62 24.80
CA PRO A 112 6.63 -27.70 23.38
C PRO A 112 7.86 -27.24 22.61
N ARG A 113 8.47 -28.16 21.86
CA ARG A 113 9.51 -27.80 20.89
C ARG A 113 8.88 -26.75 19.98
N SER A 114 9.60 -25.65 19.78
CA SER A 114 9.31 -24.48 18.92
C SER A 114 9.19 -24.84 17.43
N GLN A 115 8.42 -25.88 17.11
CA GLN A 115 7.95 -26.21 15.77
C GLN A 115 6.75 -25.32 15.43
N GLY A 116 7.06 -24.04 15.33
CA GLY A 116 6.22 -23.07 14.67
C GLY A 116 7.20 -22.14 14.02
N ARG A 117 7.76 -22.56 12.89
CA ARG A 117 8.36 -21.66 11.90
C ARG A 117 7.28 -20.62 11.66
N ALA A 118 7.35 -19.51 12.39
CA ALA A 118 6.40 -18.43 12.30
C ALA A 118 6.24 -18.20 10.80
N GLU A 119 5.03 -18.38 10.27
CA GLU A 119 4.77 -18.10 8.87
C GLU A 119 5.21 -16.64 8.68
N GLU A 120 6.39 -16.48 8.09
CA GLU A 120 7.04 -15.18 7.95
C GLU A 120 6.07 -14.34 7.14
N LEU A 121 5.43 -13.39 7.83
CA LEU A 121 4.43 -12.53 7.22
C LEU A 121 5.05 -11.92 5.97
N PRO A 122 4.37 -11.95 4.82
CA PRO A 122 4.96 -11.47 3.59
C PRO A 122 5.36 -10.00 3.77
N ASP A 123 6.62 -9.69 3.46
CA ASP A 123 7.13 -8.33 3.58
C ASP A 123 6.34 -7.40 2.65
N PRO A 124 5.80 -6.28 3.17
CA PRO A 124 5.04 -5.36 2.35
C PRO A 124 5.94 -4.69 1.32
N VAL A 125 5.40 -4.48 0.13
CA VAL A 125 5.96 -3.58 -0.88
C VAL A 125 5.28 -2.22 -0.69
N VAL A 126 6.06 -1.19 -0.37
CA VAL A 126 5.54 0.15 -0.10
C VAL A 126 5.74 1.03 -1.33
N THR A 127 4.70 1.74 -1.73
CA THR A 127 4.74 2.77 -2.78
C THR A 127 4.35 4.11 -2.16
N LEU A 128 5.19 5.13 -2.31
CA LEU A 128 4.92 6.50 -1.88
C LEU A 128 4.89 7.40 -3.12
N GLU A 129 3.78 8.09 -3.33
CA GLU A 129 3.64 9.06 -4.41
C GLU A 129 3.76 10.47 -3.84
N LEU A 130 4.74 11.23 -4.34
CA LEU A 130 4.96 12.63 -4.01
C LEU A 130 4.69 13.49 -5.25
N SER A 131 4.53 14.80 -5.05
CA SER A 131 4.38 15.75 -6.16
C SER A 131 5.62 15.70 -7.07
N GLY A 132 5.52 14.96 -8.17
CA GLY A 132 6.59 14.80 -9.16
C GLY A 132 7.62 13.71 -8.86
N ARG A 133 7.39 12.81 -7.89
CA ARG A 133 8.26 11.65 -7.63
C ARG A 133 7.49 10.43 -7.16
N THR A 134 8.01 9.25 -7.46
CA THR A 134 7.51 7.98 -6.93
C THR A 134 8.64 7.27 -6.20
N VAL A 135 8.38 6.81 -4.97
CA VAL A 135 9.33 6.02 -4.19
C VAL A 135 8.77 4.61 -3.99
N LEU A 136 9.58 3.61 -4.29
CA LEU A 136 9.27 2.21 -4.10
C LEU A 136 10.24 1.61 -3.08
N LEU A 137 9.70 1.03 -2.01
CA LEU A 137 10.47 0.37 -0.97
C LEU A 137 10.19 -1.13 -1.01
N ARG A 138 11.26 -1.91 -1.08
CA ARG A 138 11.19 -3.36 -1.03
C ARG A 138 12.23 -3.92 -0.07
N ARG A 139 11.76 -4.68 0.91
CA ARG A 139 12.64 -5.40 1.82
C ARG A 139 13.29 -6.58 1.11
N VAL A 140 14.58 -6.74 1.39
CA VAL A 140 15.42 -7.85 0.96
C VAL A 140 16.25 -8.23 2.18
N ARG A 141 15.80 -9.27 2.91
CA ARG A 141 16.39 -9.71 4.19
C ARG A 141 16.34 -8.58 5.24
N ALA A 142 17.49 -8.21 5.83
CA ALA A 142 17.61 -7.12 6.80
C ALA A 142 17.68 -5.72 6.15
N CYS A 143 17.79 -5.63 4.84
CA CYS A 143 17.92 -4.37 4.11
C CYS A 143 16.62 -3.98 3.39
N VAL A 144 16.49 -2.70 3.08
CA VAL A 144 15.46 -2.15 2.21
C VAL A 144 16.12 -1.51 1.00
N VAL A 145 15.65 -1.89 -0.18
CA VAL A 145 16.00 -1.24 -1.44
C VAL A 145 14.95 -0.18 -1.74
N ALA A 146 15.34 1.08 -1.64
CA ALA A 146 14.54 2.22 -2.06
C ALA A 146 14.91 2.62 -3.49
N SER A 147 13.91 2.69 -4.37
CA SER A 147 14.06 3.19 -5.74
C SER A 147 13.21 4.45 -5.91
N LEU A 148 13.85 5.56 -6.26
CA LEU A 148 13.22 6.86 -6.44
C LEU A 148 13.17 7.18 -7.93
N PHE A 149 11.97 7.47 -8.42
CA PHE A 149 11.71 7.79 -9.81
C PHE A 149 11.10 9.19 -9.92
N ASP A 150 11.37 9.87 -11.02
CA ASP A 150 10.68 11.10 -11.37
C ASP A 150 9.19 10.85 -11.65
N GLY A 151 8.38 11.92 -11.63
CA GLY A 151 6.95 11.85 -11.87
C GLY A 151 6.55 11.61 -13.33
N THR A 152 7.52 11.52 -14.24
CA THR A 152 7.26 11.20 -15.65
C THR A 152 7.22 9.71 -15.89
N MET A 153 7.86 8.91 -15.01
CA MET A 153 7.86 7.46 -15.13
C MET A 153 6.49 6.86 -14.76
N PRO A 154 5.86 6.08 -15.65
CA PRO A 154 4.61 5.40 -15.32
C PRO A 154 4.80 4.42 -14.15
N LEU A 155 3.88 4.44 -13.18
CA LEU A 155 3.98 3.63 -11.95
C LEU A 155 4.20 2.13 -12.23
N GLY A 156 3.56 1.58 -13.27
CA GLY A 156 3.75 0.19 -13.68
C GLY A 156 5.20 -0.12 -14.09
N MET A 157 5.85 0.79 -14.82
CA MET A 157 7.25 0.68 -15.20
C MET A 157 8.17 0.87 -14.00
N ALA A 158 7.89 1.85 -13.14
CA ALA A 158 8.65 2.08 -11.91
C ALA A 158 8.66 0.84 -11.02
N ARG A 159 7.49 0.19 -10.82
CA ARG A 159 7.35 -1.07 -10.07
C ARG A 159 8.16 -2.21 -10.68
N LEU A 160 8.05 -2.40 -11.99
CA LEU A 160 8.79 -3.45 -12.71
C LEU A 160 10.31 -3.25 -12.58
N VAL A 161 10.79 -2.01 -12.73
CA VAL A 161 12.21 -1.69 -12.58
C VAL A 161 12.66 -1.88 -11.13
N ALA A 162 11.95 -1.33 -10.15
CA ALA A 162 12.28 -1.51 -8.73
C ALA A 162 12.33 -3.00 -8.33
N GLN A 163 11.42 -3.82 -8.85
CA GLN A 163 11.45 -5.27 -8.64
C GLN A 163 12.71 -5.92 -9.23
N ARG A 164 13.12 -5.53 -10.44
CA ARG A 164 14.35 -6.04 -11.06
C ARG A 164 15.58 -5.58 -10.28
N LEU A 165 15.66 -4.31 -9.91
CA LEU A 165 16.75 -3.76 -9.11
C LEU A 165 16.91 -4.52 -7.79
N ALA A 166 15.82 -4.72 -7.05
CA ALA A 166 15.85 -5.48 -5.80
C ALA A 166 16.30 -6.94 -6.01
N ALA A 167 15.86 -7.59 -7.09
CA ALA A 167 16.28 -8.96 -7.41
C ALA A 167 17.76 -9.04 -7.81
N THR A 168 18.27 -8.05 -8.55
CA THR A 168 19.68 -7.94 -8.93
C THR A 168 20.57 -7.67 -7.74
N LEU A 169 20.12 -6.87 -6.78
CA LEU A 169 20.90 -6.53 -5.58
C LEU A 169 20.85 -7.62 -4.51
N ALA A 170 19.77 -8.41 -4.43
CA ALA A 170 19.59 -9.43 -3.41
C ALA A 170 20.80 -10.37 -3.13
N PRO A 171 21.54 -10.89 -4.13
CA PRO A 171 22.72 -11.70 -3.85
C PRO A 171 23.88 -10.92 -3.22
N GLU A 172 24.02 -9.63 -3.54
CA GLU A 172 25.12 -8.77 -3.08
C GLU A 172 24.88 -8.19 -1.67
N LEU A 173 23.64 -8.23 -1.18
CA LEU A 173 23.30 -7.67 0.13
C LEU A 173 23.81 -8.55 1.27
N PRO A 174 24.23 -7.95 2.40
CA PRO A 174 24.70 -8.67 3.57
C PRO A 174 23.76 -9.81 3.95
N LEU A 175 24.33 -11.01 4.05
CA LEU A 175 23.72 -12.15 4.74
C LEU A 175 23.92 -11.95 6.24
N GLU A 176 23.44 -10.85 6.81
CA GLU A 176 23.31 -10.79 8.26
C GLU A 176 22.24 -11.81 8.63
N GLU A 177 22.67 -12.93 9.20
CA GLU A 177 21.77 -13.83 9.90
C GLU A 177 21.08 -12.95 10.96
N PRO A 178 19.73 -12.88 10.97
CA PRO A 178 19.05 -12.09 11.98
C PRO A 178 19.56 -12.59 13.33
N PRO A 179 20.06 -11.70 14.22
CA PRO A 179 20.60 -12.14 15.50
C PRO A 179 19.55 -13.03 16.16
N GLU A 180 19.89 -14.30 16.42
CA GLU A 180 18.96 -15.29 16.98
C GLU A 180 18.31 -14.79 18.29
N GLU A 181 18.93 -13.79 18.92
CA GLU A 181 18.47 -13.09 20.12
C GLU A 181 17.20 -12.23 19.91
N MET A 182 16.85 -11.82 18.69
CA MET A 182 15.58 -11.11 18.41
C MET A 182 14.40 -12.05 18.09
N LEU A 183 14.67 -13.33 17.83
CA LEU A 183 13.64 -14.38 17.67
C LEU A 183 13.28 -15.05 19.01
N SER A 184 14.03 -14.72 20.07
CA SER A 184 13.64 -15.00 21.43
C SER A 184 12.71 -13.87 21.87
N ASP A 185 11.39 -14.11 21.84
CA ASP A 185 10.38 -13.19 22.38
C ASP A 185 10.91 -12.56 23.68
N PRO A 186 10.98 -11.23 23.82
CA PRO A 186 11.27 -10.59 25.10
C PRO A 186 10.10 -10.89 26.03
N SER A 187 10.19 -12.05 26.68
CA SER A 187 9.28 -12.54 27.70
C SER A 187 9.40 -11.60 28.89
N GLY A 188 8.71 -10.45 28.86
CA GLY A 188 8.58 -9.60 30.05
C GLY A 188 8.54 -8.08 29.87
N LEU A 189 8.55 -7.51 28.65
CA LEU A 189 8.56 -6.04 28.50
C LEU A 189 7.26 -5.39 28.00
N PHE A 190 6.22 -6.18 27.70
CA PHE A 190 4.88 -5.68 27.34
C PHE A 190 3.76 -6.27 28.22
N GLU A 191 4.03 -6.54 29.50
CA GLU A 191 3.01 -6.95 30.49
C GLU A 191 2.20 -5.78 31.10
N GLU A 192 2.19 -4.60 30.48
CA GLU A 192 1.05 -3.69 30.70
C GLU A 192 0.12 -3.83 29.50
N PRO A 193 -0.93 -4.67 29.58
CA PRO A 193 -1.95 -4.68 28.56
C PRO A 193 -2.51 -3.27 28.48
N LEU A 194 -2.31 -2.60 27.34
CA LEU A 194 -3.10 -1.44 26.98
C LEU A 194 -4.54 -1.84 27.20
N SER A 195 -5.17 -1.25 28.21
CA SER A 195 -6.54 -1.58 28.59
C SER A 195 -7.39 -1.53 27.33
N ALA A 196 -8.11 -2.63 27.07
CA ALA A 196 -9.02 -2.75 25.95
C ALA A 196 -9.97 -1.54 25.86
N ASP A 197 -10.25 -0.89 26.99
CA ASP A 197 -11.08 0.31 27.08
C ASP A 197 -10.50 1.51 26.31
N THR A 198 -9.18 1.69 26.33
CA THR A 198 -8.50 2.81 25.64
C THR A 198 -8.56 2.67 24.12
N VAL A 199 -8.55 1.43 23.62
CA VAL A 199 -8.65 1.13 22.19
C VAL A 199 -10.11 1.19 21.74
N ASP A 200 -11.05 0.78 22.59
CA ASP A 200 -12.49 0.83 22.30
C ASP A 200 -13.00 2.28 22.19
N ASP A 201 -12.44 3.21 22.96
CA ASP A 201 -12.78 4.64 22.87
C ASP A 201 -12.25 5.31 21.59
N LEU A 202 -11.08 4.90 21.09
CA LEU A 202 -10.54 5.41 19.82
C LEU A 202 -11.35 4.89 18.61
N VAL A 203 -11.76 3.62 18.65
CA VAL A 203 -12.59 2.99 17.60
C VAL A 203 -14.03 3.50 17.65
N ARG A 204 -14.61 3.74 18.83
CA ARG A 204 -15.94 4.36 18.99
C ARG A 204 -15.99 5.83 18.56
N GLY A 205 -14.86 6.54 18.59
CA GLY A 205 -14.78 7.91 18.09
C GLY A 205 -15.00 8.05 16.58
N VAL A 206 -14.64 7.02 15.80
CA VAL A 206 -14.74 7.01 14.33
C VAL A 206 -16.06 6.39 13.83
N ALA A 207 -16.72 5.54 14.63
CA ALA A 207 -17.90 4.78 14.21
C ALA A 207 -19.27 5.49 14.38
N ARG A 208 -19.31 6.74 14.86
CA ARG A 208 -20.58 7.49 15.04
C ARG A 208 -21.10 8.13 13.74
N SER A 209 -21.36 7.31 12.71
CA SER A 209 -22.19 7.74 11.56
C SER A 209 -22.77 6.57 10.77
N VAL A 210 -23.19 5.49 11.43
CA VAL A 210 -23.89 4.37 10.77
C VAL A 210 -25.26 4.15 11.43
N PRO A 211 -26.38 4.35 10.71
CA PRO A 211 -27.71 4.07 11.25
C PRO A 211 -27.96 2.55 11.37
N PRO A 212 -28.85 2.12 12.28
CA PRO A 212 -29.04 0.71 12.61
C PRO A 212 -29.75 -0.04 11.47
N ARG A 213 -29.11 -1.12 10.98
CA ARG A 213 -29.73 -2.08 10.06
C ARG A 213 -30.77 -2.92 10.81
N GLY A 214 -32.00 -2.89 10.32
CA GLY A 214 -33.11 -3.71 10.81
C GLY A 214 -32.82 -5.21 10.66
N SER A 215 -33.27 -5.97 11.65
CA SER A 215 -33.23 -7.42 11.73
C SER A 215 -34.00 -8.07 10.58
N SER A 216 -33.29 -8.79 9.70
CA SER A 216 -33.91 -9.64 8.68
C SER A 216 -34.11 -11.05 9.24
N SER A 217 -35.37 -11.43 9.36
CA SER A 217 -35.85 -12.76 9.70
C SER A 217 -35.56 -13.75 8.57
N ILE A 218 -34.92 -14.88 8.89
CA ILE A 218 -34.72 -16.02 7.99
C ILE A 218 -36.02 -16.83 7.90
N PRO A 219 -36.61 -17.07 6.72
CA PRO A 219 -37.60 -18.13 6.58
C PRO A 219 -37.00 -19.40 5.97
N SER A 220 -37.52 -20.50 6.50
CA SER A 220 -37.22 -21.90 6.21
C SER A 220 -37.33 -22.30 4.74
N ARG A 221 -36.44 -23.24 4.39
CA ARG A 221 -36.50 -24.14 3.22
C ARG A 221 -37.91 -24.65 2.95
N ARG A 222 -38.41 -24.44 1.73
CA ARG A 222 -39.35 -25.35 1.06
C ARG A 222 -38.89 -25.66 -0.36
N THR A 223 -39.03 -26.94 -0.65
CA THR A 223 -38.74 -27.71 -1.85
C THR A 223 -39.70 -27.39 -3.01
N GLY A 224 -39.17 -27.36 -4.23
CA GLY A 224 -39.88 -27.70 -5.47
C GLY A 224 -41.00 -26.74 -5.89
N GLY A 225 -40.65 -25.66 -6.57
CA GLY A 225 -41.60 -24.77 -7.23
C GLY A 225 -40.96 -24.19 -8.48
N THR A 226 -41.70 -24.26 -9.59
CA THR A 226 -41.46 -23.54 -10.85
C THR A 226 -40.95 -22.11 -10.57
N PRO A 227 -39.88 -21.64 -11.25
CA PRO A 227 -39.32 -20.31 -10.97
C PRO A 227 -40.42 -19.25 -11.16
N PRO A 228 -40.61 -18.35 -10.18
CA PRO A 228 -41.59 -17.27 -10.33
C PRO A 228 -41.21 -16.39 -11.54
N PRO A 229 -42.19 -15.79 -12.22
CA PRO A 229 -41.92 -14.82 -13.27
C PRO A 229 -41.04 -13.71 -12.71
N VAL A 230 -39.97 -13.38 -13.43
CA VAL A 230 -39.06 -12.28 -13.07
C VAL A 230 -39.86 -10.98 -13.12
N ASP A 231 -40.03 -10.32 -11.98
CA ASP A 231 -40.67 -9.01 -11.92
C ASP A 231 -39.89 -8.03 -12.82
N PRO A 232 -40.59 -7.17 -13.56
CA PRO A 232 -39.93 -6.17 -14.39
C PRO A 232 -39.04 -5.27 -13.50
N PRO A 233 -37.84 -4.88 -13.99
CA PRO A 233 -36.94 -4.04 -13.22
C PRO A 233 -37.65 -2.75 -12.83
N SER A 234 -37.47 -2.32 -11.58
CA SER A 234 -38.00 -1.05 -11.09
C SER A 234 -37.60 0.09 -12.04
N ALA A 235 -38.51 1.05 -12.25
CA ALA A 235 -38.23 2.23 -13.09
C ALA A 235 -36.97 2.98 -12.63
N GLU A 236 -36.64 2.90 -11.34
CA GLU A 236 -35.42 3.46 -10.76
C GLU A 236 -34.16 2.75 -11.26
N VAL A 237 -34.17 1.41 -11.26
CA VAL A 237 -33.07 0.57 -11.77
C VAL A 237 -32.81 0.86 -13.23
N ALA A 238 -33.86 0.88 -14.06
CA ALA A 238 -33.74 1.19 -15.48
C ALA A 238 -33.14 2.59 -15.71
N ARG A 239 -33.46 3.56 -14.85
CA ARG A 239 -32.93 4.92 -14.94
C ARG A 239 -31.47 5.02 -14.50
N ILE A 240 -31.05 4.30 -13.46
CA ILE A 240 -29.63 4.19 -13.07
C ILE A 240 -28.82 3.53 -14.18
N GLN A 241 -29.33 2.46 -14.80
CA GLN A 241 -28.67 1.80 -15.93
C GLN A 241 -28.50 2.76 -17.13
N ARG A 242 -29.51 3.57 -17.45
CA ARG A 242 -29.39 4.61 -18.50
C ARG A 242 -28.35 5.67 -18.17
N LEU A 243 -28.27 6.11 -16.91
CA LEU A 243 -27.25 7.04 -16.45
C LEU A 243 -25.83 6.48 -16.57
N LEU A 244 -25.63 5.21 -16.18
CA LEU A 244 -24.35 4.53 -16.31
C LEU A 244 -23.94 4.38 -17.78
N ALA A 245 -24.87 3.97 -18.65
CA ALA A 245 -24.62 3.88 -20.09
C ALA A 245 -24.28 5.23 -20.72
N LEU A 246 -24.96 6.31 -20.30
CA LEU A 246 -24.66 7.67 -20.76
C LEU A 246 -23.26 8.13 -20.31
N LEU A 247 -22.88 7.83 -19.06
CA LEU A 247 -21.56 8.13 -18.54
C LEU A 247 -20.46 7.40 -19.32
N GLU A 248 -20.64 6.11 -19.58
CA GLU A 248 -19.69 5.29 -20.36
C GLU A 248 -19.56 5.77 -21.80
N ALA A 249 -20.65 6.23 -22.42
CA ALA A 249 -20.64 6.72 -23.79
C ALA A 249 -19.97 8.10 -23.96
N ARG A 250 -19.92 8.92 -22.91
CA ARG A 250 -19.43 10.31 -22.98
C ARG A 250 -18.11 10.56 -22.25
N ALA A 251 -17.73 9.72 -21.30
CA ALA A 251 -16.47 9.87 -20.60
C ALA A 251 -15.28 9.43 -21.47
N PRO A 252 -14.13 10.14 -21.43
CA PRO A 252 -12.94 9.72 -22.17
C PRO A 252 -12.36 8.39 -21.67
N GLU A 253 -12.52 8.10 -20.37
CA GLU A 253 -12.18 6.81 -19.77
C GLU A 253 -13.34 6.27 -18.91
N PRO A 254 -14.08 5.26 -19.39
CA PRO A 254 -15.32 4.80 -18.74
C PRO A 254 -15.06 4.15 -17.37
N HIS A 255 -13.97 3.40 -17.23
CA HIS A 255 -13.60 2.76 -15.96
C HIS A 255 -13.26 3.78 -14.87
N VAL A 256 -12.48 4.82 -15.20
CA VAL A 256 -12.14 5.90 -14.26
C VAL A 256 -13.37 6.72 -13.91
N ALA A 257 -14.26 6.97 -14.88
CA ALA A 257 -15.52 7.66 -14.62
C ALA A 257 -16.44 6.88 -13.67
N ARG A 258 -16.56 5.55 -13.84
CA ARG A 258 -17.29 4.68 -12.90
C ARG A 258 -16.70 4.70 -11.49
N LEU A 259 -15.37 4.66 -11.35
CA LEU A 259 -14.73 4.76 -10.03
C LEU A 259 -14.97 6.13 -9.38
N ARG A 260 -14.85 7.22 -10.14
CA ARG A 260 -15.15 8.58 -9.64
C ARG A 260 -16.62 8.73 -9.25
N LEU A 261 -17.53 8.12 -10.01
CA LEU A 261 -18.95 8.07 -9.68
C LEU A 261 -19.17 7.35 -8.33
N ALA A 262 -18.58 6.17 -8.15
CA ALA A 262 -18.68 5.40 -6.91
C ALA A 262 -18.21 6.23 -5.71
N LEU A 263 -17.02 6.84 -5.81
CA LEU A 263 -16.43 7.67 -4.75
C LEU A 263 -17.27 8.92 -4.44
N ARG A 264 -17.79 9.63 -5.45
CA ARG A 264 -18.61 10.84 -5.22
C ARG A 264 -19.99 10.53 -4.66
N ALA A 265 -20.58 9.41 -5.07
CA ALA A 265 -21.88 8.98 -4.57
C ALA A 265 -21.81 8.27 -3.21
N GLY A 266 -20.59 8.02 -2.67
CA GLY A 266 -20.41 7.25 -1.44
C GLY A 266 -20.82 5.77 -1.59
N LEU A 267 -20.72 5.24 -2.82
CA LEU A 267 -21.10 3.87 -3.16
C LEU A 267 -19.86 3.01 -3.39
N THR A 268 -19.96 1.71 -3.14
CA THR A 268 -18.92 0.77 -3.55
C THR A 268 -19.01 0.52 -5.07
N PRO A 269 -17.89 0.23 -5.77
CA PRO A 269 -17.95 -0.12 -7.19
C PRO A 269 -18.90 -1.29 -7.48
N LEU A 270 -18.91 -2.28 -6.59
CA LEU A 270 -19.80 -3.45 -6.68
C LEU A 270 -21.28 -3.08 -6.56
N ALA A 271 -21.64 -2.03 -5.82
CA ALA A 271 -23.02 -1.55 -5.75
C ALA A 271 -23.50 -0.92 -7.07
N LEU A 272 -22.59 -0.39 -7.91
CA LEU A 272 -22.93 0.11 -9.24
C LEU A 272 -23.10 -1.00 -10.29
N GLU A 273 -22.60 -2.21 -10.00
CA GLU A 273 -22.83 -3.40 -10.84
C GLU A 273 -24.21 -4.01 -10.57
N HIS A 274 -24.75 -3.81 -9.37
CA HIS A 274 -26.04 -4.34 -8.93
C HIS A 274 -26.98 -3.21 -8.47
N PRO A 275 -27.52 -2.41 -9.41
CA PRO A 275 -28.38 -1.26 -9.09
C PRO A 275 -29.69 -1.63 -8.38
N ASP A 276 -30.11 -2.89 -8.40
CA ASP A 276 -31.32 -3.38 -7.73
C ASP A 276 -31.29 -3.18 -6.21
N GLY A 277 -30.10 -3.10 -5.61
CA GLY A 277 -29.91 -2.85 -4.18
C GLY A 277 -29.85 -1.38 -3.79
N LEU A 278 -29.91 -0.45 -4.75
CA LEU A 278 -29.78 0.97 -4.50
C LEU A 278 -31.15 1.58 -4.18
N GLY A 279 -31.25 2.25 -3.03
CA GLY A 279 -32.46 2.99 -2.66
C GLY A 279 -32.58 4.32 -3.41
N ALA A 280 -33.78 4.93 -3.34
CA ALA A 280 -34.08 6.21 -3.99
C ALA A 280 -33.11 7.35 -3.62
N GLU A 281 -32.54 7.35 -2.40
CA GLU A 281 -31.52 8.33 -2.00
C GLU A 281 -30.22 8.17 -2.82
N ALA A 282 -29.78 6.92 -3.03
CA ALA A 282 -28.59 6.63 -3.83
C ALA A 282 -28.77 7.06 -5.30
N MET A 283 -30.01 6.98 -5.82
CA MET A 283 -30.34 7.46 -7.16
C MET A 283 -30.03 8.95 -7.33
N VAL A 284 -30.41 9.79 -6.36
CA VAL A 284 -30.16 11.24 -6.40
C VAL A 284 -28.67 11.54 -6.34
N LEU A 285 -27.91 10.77 -5.54
CA LEU A 285 -26.45 10.89 -5.47
C LEU A 285 -25.78 10.50 -6.79
N VAL A 286 -26.23 9.41 -7.42
CA VAL A 286 -25.75 8.98 -8.74
C VAL A 286 -26.05 10.03 -9.81
N GLU A 287 -27.27 10.56 -9.87
CA GLU A 287 -27.64 11.64 -10.82
C GLU A 287 -26.74 12.87 -10.66
N THR A 288 -26.48 13.27 -9.41
CA THR A 288 -25.64 14.42 -9.10
C THR A 288 -24.21 14.20 -9.54
N ALA A 289 -23.63 13.06 -9.17
CA ALA A 289 -22.27 12.73 -9.52
C ALA A 289 -22.08 12.58 -11.03
N VAL A 290 -23.04 12.00 -11.77
CA VAL A 290 -22.99 11.92 -13.24
C VAL A 290 -23.05 13.31 -13.87
N ALA A 291 -23.94 14.18 -13.40
CA ALA A 291 -24.04 15.57 -13.88
C ALA A 291 -22.70 16.29 -13.72
N ASP A 292 -22.09 16.20 -12.54
CA ASP A 292 -20.84 16.86 -12.24
C ASP A 292 -19.66 16.30 -13.05
N ILE A 293 -19.56 14.96 -13.21
CA ILE A 293 -18.47 14.32 -13.97
C ILE A 293 -18.53 14.70 -15.45
N LEU A 294 -19.74 14.80 -16.01
CA LEU A 294 -19.94 15.20 -17.40
C LEU A 294 -19.94 16.72 -17.61
N GLY A 295 -19.89 17.52 -16.53
CA GLY A 295 -20.01 18.98 -16.61
C GLY A 295 -21.37 19.45 -17.15
N LEU A 296 -22.44 18.69 -16.91
CA LEU A 296 -23.78 18.99 -17.39
C LEU A 296 -24.65 19.57 -16.25
N GLU A 297 -25.52 20.51 -16.59
CA GLU A 297 -26.59 20.90 -15.66
C GLU A 297 -27.58 19.74 -15.46
N ARG A 298 -28.11 19.58 -14.24
CA ARG A 298 -29.10 18.52 -13.94
C ARG A 298 -30.33 18.56 -14.86
N ALA A 299 -30.78 19.74 -15.26
CA ALA A 299 -31.89 19.90 -16.20
C ALA A 299 -31.54 19.36 -17.60
N ALA A 300 -30.31 19.58 -18.06
CA ALA A 300 -29.82 19.04 -19.32
C ALA A 300 -29.67 17.51 -19.25
N LEU A 301 -29.16 16.98 -18.13
CA LEU A 301 -29.07 15.53 -17.90
C LEU A 301 -30.45 14.86 -17.97
N ARG A 302 -31.49 15.46 -17.37
CA ARG A 302 -32.87 14.93 -17.41
C ARG A 302 -33.49 14.92 -18.81
N ARG A 303 -33.04 15.79 -19.73
CA ARG A 303 -33.51 15.79 -21.12
C ARG A 303 -32.88 14.67 -21.96
N LEU A 304 -31.75 14.12 -21.50
CA LEU A 304 -31.02 13.04 -22.17
C LEU A 304 -31.45 11.64 -21.71
N LEU A 305 -32.29 11.55 -20.67
CA LEU A 305 -32.76 10.31 -20.05
C LEU A 305 -34.23 10.03 -20.38
#